data_AF-A0A162D2A2-F1
#
_entry.id   AF-A0A162D2A2-F1
#
_cell.length_a   1.000
_cell.length_b   1.000
_cell.length_c   1.000
_cell.angle_alpha   90.00
_cell.angle_beta   90.00
_cell.angle_gamma   90.00
#
_symmetry.space_group_name_H-M   'P 1'
#
loop_
_entity.id
_entity.type
_entity.pdbx_description
1 polymer ?
#
loop_
_entity_poly.entity_id
_entity_poly.type
_entity_poly.pdbx_seq_one_letter_code
_entity_poly.pdbx_strand_id
1 'polypeptide(L)'
;MYNTPVRTFYRRMKDMDISVRGKYSNITLDSLEQKITDISAENNRVGEKIIRARLQGQGDTVQRSRNRQAIQNTVGPRPRPPRLTRREYSSRAALSVWHGDGLHTFIE
;
A
#
# COMPACT_ATOMS: atom_id res chain seq x y z
N MET A 1 14.01 1.40 11.58
CA MET A 1 14.19 2.70 10.87
C MET A 1 15.69 2.90 10.70
N TYR A 2 16.20 3.09 9.48
CA TYR A 2 17.64 3.23 9.27
C TYR A 2 18.16 4.49 9.97
N ASN A 3 19.16 4.36 10.84
CA ASN A 3 19.81 5.46 11.54
C ASN A 3 20.82 6.18 10.61
N THR A 4 20.34 6.67 9.47
CA THR A 4 21.16 7.26 8.42
C THR A 4 20.71 8.69 8.16
N PRO A 5 21.61 9.70 8.22
CA PRO A 5 21.28 11.08 7.89
C PRO A 5 20.71 11.20 6.47
N VAL A 6 19.68 12.03 6.30
CA VAL A 6 18.99 12.25 5.02
C VAL A 6 19.97 12.63 3.88
N ARG A 7 20.99 13.43 4.18
CA ARG A 7 22.07 13.79 3.25
C ARG A 7 22.83 12.56 2.73
N THR A 8 23.15 11.61 3.60
CA THR A 8 23.88 10.39 3.24
C THR A 8 23.03 9.49 2.36
N PHE A 9 21.71 9.43 2.61
CA PHE A 9 20.76 8.70 1.78
C PHE A 9 20.72 9.26 0.35
N TYR A 10 20.51 10.57 0.19
CA TYR A 10 20.46 11.19 -1.15
C TYR A 10 21.80 11.17 -1.88
N ARG A 11 22.93 11.28 -1.16
CA ARG A 11 24.26 11.10 -1.76
C ARG A 11 24.41 9.70 -2.34
N ARG A 12 24.08 8.65 -1.58
CA ARG A 12 24.14 7.26 -2.08
C ARG A 12 23.21 7.01 -3.25
N MET A 13 22.00 7.57 -3.23
CA MET A 13 21.11 7.49 -4.39
C MET A 13 21.77 8.07 -5.65
N LYS A 14 22.44 9.22 -5.53
CA LYS A 14 23.17 9.84 -6.65
C LYS A 14 24.36 8.98 -7.09
N ASP A 15 25.15 8.47 -6.14
CA ASP A 15 26.31 7.63 -6.43
C ASP A 15 25.93 6.32 -7.16
N MET A 16 24.71 5.82 -6.92
CA MET A 16 24.16 4.62 -7.53
C MET A 16 23.27 4.89 -8.77
N ASP A 17 23.21 6.14 -9.25
CA ASP A 17 22.32 6.59 -10.33
C ASP A 17 20.83 6.22 -10.12
N ILE A 18 20.40 6.13 -8.85
CA ILE A 18 19.02 5.83 -8.49
C ILE A 18 18.24 7.14 -8.49
N SER A 19 17.40 7.31 -9.51
CA SER A 19 16.45 8.41 -9.59
C SER A 19 15.03 7.94 -9.32
N VAL A 20 14.27 8.75 -8.57
CA VAL A 20 12.81 8.57 -8.45
C VAL A 20 12.07 9.31 -9.57
N ARG A 21 12.78 10.12 -10.38
CA ARG A 21 12.18 10.78 -11.55
C ARG A 21 11.77 9.72 -12.56
N GLY A 22 10.57 9.86 -13.11
CA GLY A 22 9.99 8.89 -14.03
C GLY A 22 9.28 7.69 -13.36
N LYS A 23 9.38 7.54 -12.02
CA LYS A 23 8.65 6.48 -11.31
C LYS A 23 7.14 6.65 -11.36
N TYR A 24 6.66 7.89 -11.37
CA TYR A 24 5.24 8.21 -11.33
C TYR A 24 4.76 8.71 -12.67
N SER A 25 3.61 8.19 -13.11
CA SER A 25 2.94 8.58 -14.34
C SER A 25 2.47 10.04 -14.23
N ASN A 26 2.56 10.77 -15.34
CA ASN A 26 2.06 12.12 -15.46
C ASN A 26 0.55 12.12 -15.78
N ILE A 27 -0.25 11.61 -14.84
CA ILE A 27 -1.72 11.59 -14.94
C ILE A 27 -2.30 12.85 -14.29
N THR A 28 -3.33 13.44 -14.90
CA THR A 28 -4.11 14.55 -14.33
C THR A 28 -4.95 14.08 -13.15
N LEU A 29 -5.42 15.01 -12.32
CA LEU A 29 -6.29 14.65 -11.20
C LEU A 29 -7.63 14.09 -11.71
N ASP A 30 -8.26 14.76 -12.67
CA ASP A 30 -9.57 14.37 -13.21
C ASP A 30 -9.53 12.97 -13.86
N SER A 31 -8.49 12.66 -14.64
CA SER A 31 -8.35 11.30 -15.22
C SER A 31 -8.09 10.24 -14.15
N LEU A 32 -7.36 10.58 -13.08
CA LEU A 32 -7.15 9.67 -11.95
C LEU A 32 -8.47 9.42 -11.21
N GLU A 33 -9.26 10.46 -10.97
CA GLU A 33 -10.56 10.35 -10.32
C GLU A 33 -11.54 9.53 -11.16
N GLN A 34 -11.60 9.75 -12.48
CA GLN A 34 -12.41 8.94 -13.38
C GLN A 34 -12.04 7.45 -13.31
N LYS A 35 -10.74 7.13 -13.42
CA LYS A 35 -10.27 5.74 -13.31
C LYS A 35 -10.62 5.10 -11.96
N ILE A 36 -10.55 5.86 -10.87
CA ILE A 36 -10.90 5.38 -9.53
C ILE A 36 -12.41 5.12 -9.43
N THR A 37 -13.23 5.98 -10.03
CA THR A 37 -14.68 5.79 -10.13
C THR A 37 -15.00 4.51 -10.90
N ASP A 38 -14.37 4.29 -12.05
CA ASP A 38 -14.56 3.08 -12.86
C ASP A 38 -14.15 1.82 -12.09
N ILE A 39 -12.99 1.85 -11.42
CA ILE A 39 -12.52 0.75 -10.56
C ILE A 39 -13.50 0.47 -9.43
N SER A 40 -14.13 1.51 -8.87
CA SER A 40 -15.04 1.39 -7.72
C SER A 40 -16.48 1.05 -8.13
N ALA A 41 -16.83 1.18 -9.42
CA ALA A 41 -18.16 0.86 -9.93
C ALA A 41 -18.48 -0.63 -9.78
N GLU A 42 -17.50 -1.51 -10.00
CA GLU A 42 -17.64 -2.96 -9.80
C GLU A 42 -17.75 -3.34 -8.31
N ASN A 43 -17.06 -2.61 -7.44
CA ASN A 43 -17.03 -2.87 -6.01
C ASN A 43 -16.72 -1.60 -5.21
N ASN A 44 -17.72 -1.09 -4.49
CA ASN A 44 -17.60 0.10 -3.64
C ASN A 44 -16.57 -0.09 -2.49
N ARG A 45 -16.32 -1.33 -2.02
CA ARG A 45 -15.49 -1.61 -0.84
C ARG A 45 -13.99 -1.78 -1.12
N VAL A 46 -13.50 -1.39 -2.30
CA VAL A 46 -12.20 -1.86 -2.82
C VAL A 46 -10.95 -1.43 -2.03
N GLY A 47 -10.88 -0.43 -1.16
CA GLY A 47 -9.65 -0.11 -0.43
C GLY A 47 -8.43 0.37 -1.27
N GLU A 48 -7.55 1.15 -0.63
CA GLU A 48 -6.42 1.85 -1.28
C GLU A 48 -5.45 0.90 -2.01
N LYS A 49 -5.16 -0.27 -1.41
CA LYS A 49 -4.14 -1.21 -1.93
C LYS A 49 -4.57 -1.80 -3.29
N ILE A 50 -5.84 -2.19 -3.41
CA ILE A 50 -6.37 -2.80 -4.63
C ILE A 50 -6.53 -1.74 -5.72
N ILE A 51 -7.03 -0.54 -5.39
CA ILE A 51 -7.06 0.59 -6.34
C ILE A 51 -5.67 0.84 -6.91
N ARG A 52 -4.65 0.92 -6.04
CA ARG A 52 -3.27 1.16 -6.51
C ARG A 52 -2.77 0.01 -7.39
N ALA A 53 -3.07 -1.24 -7.04
CA ALA A 53 -2.68 -2.40 -7.85
C ALA A 53 -3.36 -2.39 -9.22
N ARG A 54 -4.65 -2.04 -9.30
CA ARG A 54 -5.38 -1.89 -10.58
C ARG A 54 -4.80 -0.77 -11.43
N LEU A 55 -4.55 0.40 -10.85
CA LEU A 55 -3.90 1.52 -11.57
C LEU A 55 -2.54 1.08 -12.12
N GLN A 56 -1.72 0.38 -11.33
CA GLN A 56 -0.43 -0.14 -11.77
C GLN A 56 -0.58 -1.16 -12.91
N GLY A 57 -1.56 -2.06 -12.83
CA GLY A 57 -1.88 -3.01 -13.91
C GLY A 57 -2.36 -2.31 -15.20
N GLN A 58 -2.92 -1.12 -15.10
CA GLN A 58 -3.29 -0.26 -16.23
C GLN A 58 -2.14 0.61 -16.75
N GLY A 59 -0.93 0.48 -16.18
CA GLY A 59 0.25 1.27 -16.55
C GLY A 59 0.42 2.59 -15.79
N ASP A 60 -0.48 2.91 -14.85
CA ASP A 60 -0.43 4.14 -14.06
C ASP A 60 0.20 3.91 -12.68
N THR A 61 1.42 4.41 -12.50
CA THR A 61 2.06 4.44 -11.19
C THR A 61 1.85 5.81 -10.55
N VAL A 62 1.01 5.89 -9.51
CA VAL A 62 0.65 7.16 -8.87
C VAL A 62 1.24 7.25 -7.45
N GLN A 63 1.61 8.45 -7.03
CA GLN A 63 2.05 8.71 -5.67
C GLN A 63 0.95 8.33 -4.67
N ARG A 64 1.35 7.73 -3.54
CA ARG A 64 0.39 7.30 -2.51
C ARG A 64 -0.49 8.44 -1.99
N SER A 65 0.11 9.61 -1.78
CA SER A 65 -0.61 10.83 -1.35
C SER A 65 -1.67 11.25 -2.36
N ARG A 66 -1.30 11.36 -3.66
CA ARG A 66 -2.23 11.69 -4.74
C ARG A 66 -3.37 10.68 -4.87
N ASN A 67 -3.05 9.38 -4.81
CA ASN A 67 -4.06 8.33 -4.85
C ASN A 67 -5.04 8.44 -3.68
N ARG A 68 -4.56 8.72 -2.46
CA ARG A 68 -5.43 8.91 -1.29
C ARG A 68 -6.36 10.12 -1.43
N GLN A 69 -5.83 11.23 -1.93
CA GLN A 69 -6.61 12.43 -2.17
C GLN A 69 -7.72 12.15 -3.20
N ALA A 70 -7.39 11.56 -4.34
CA ALA A 70 -8.36 11.22 -5.38
C ALA A 70 -9.41 10.20 -4.90
N ILE A 71 -9.02 9.20 -4.09
CA ILE A 71 -9.96 8.27 -3.45
C ILE A 71 -10.92 9.02 -2.51
N GLN A 72 -10.40 9.96 -1.72
CA GLN A 72 -11.22 10.73 -0.79
C GLN A 72 -12.23 11.63 -1.53
N ASN A 73 -11.84 12.19 -2.67
CA ASN A 73 -12.71 13.03 -3.51
C ASN A 73 -13.82 12.21 -4.20
N THR A 74 -13.50 11.00 -4.67
CA THR A 74 -14.41 10.19 -5.51
C THR A 74 -15.34 9.29 -4.70
N VAL A 75 -14.78 8.51 -3.77
CA VAL A 75 -15.52 7.48 -3.01
C VAL A 75 -15.79 7.88 -1.56
N GLY A 76 -15.33 9.07 -1.17
CA GLY A 76 -15.47 9.59 0.18
C GLY A 76 -14.50 8.98 1.19
N PRO A 77 -14.58 9.40 2.47
CA PRO A 77 -13.73 8.87 3.53
C PRO A 77 -14.00 7.38 3.76
N ARG A 78 -13.01 6.54 3.45
CA ARG A 78 -13.09 5.12 3.79
C ARG A 78 -12.65 4.89 5.24
N PRO A 79 -13.42 4.12 6.03
CA PRO A 79 -13.02 3.79 7.39
C PRO A 79 -11.66 3.09 7.35
N ARG A 80 -10.73 3.51 8.21
CA ARG A 80 -9.52 2.72 8.43
C ARG A 80 -9.96 1.34 8.91
N PRO A 81 -9.38 0.24 8.40
CA PRO A 81 -9.59 -1.04 9.03
C PRO A 81 -9.19 -0.91 10.51
N PRO A 82 -9.98 -1.49 11.43
CA PRO A 82 -9.66 -1.44 12.85
C PRO A 82 -8.26 -2.00 13.06
N ARG A 83 -7.53 -1.45 14.03
CA ARG A 83 -6.25 -2.05 14.41
C ARG A 83 -6.52 -3.49 14.82
N LEU A 84 -5.76 -4.42 14.25
CA LEU A 84 -5.80 -5.81 14.70
C LEU A 84 -5.42 -5.81 16.19
N THR A 85 -6.37 -6.21 17.02
CA THR A 85 -6.10 -6.45 18.44
C THR A 85 -5.31 -7.74 18.54
N ARG A 86 -4.11 -7.66 19.11
CA ARG A 86 -3.33 -8.86 19.39
C ARG A 86 -4.10 -9.68 20.42
N ARG A 87 -4.35 -10.96 20.12
CA ARG A 87 -4.87 -11.88 21.14
C ARG A 87 -3.78 -12.14 22.16
N GLU A 88 -4.07 -11.90 23.43
CA GLU A 88 -3.23 -12.32 24.54
C GLU A 88 -3.63 -13.74 24.94
N TYR A 89 -2.65 -14.65 24.95
CA TYR A 89 -2.84 -16.02 25.38
C TYR A 89 -2.20 -16.18 26.76
N SER A 90 -2.99 -16.62 27.74
CA SER A 90 -2.48 -17.04 29.06
C SER A 90 -2.56 -18.55 29.15
N SER A 91 -1.47 -19.17 29.61
CA SER A 91 -1.20 -20.60 29.51
C SER A 91 -0.78 -21.11 30.88
N ARG A 92 -1.45 -22.17 31.37
CA ARG A 92 -1.23 -22.69 32.74
C ARG A 92 0.05 -23.50 32.90
N ALA A 93 0.68 -23.91 31.81
CA ALA A 93 1.89 -24.73 31.79
C ALA A 93 2.63 -24.58 30.46
N ALA A 94 3.96 -24.80 30.47
CA ALA A 94 4.77 -24.86 29.25
C ALA A 94 4.15 -25.83 28.22
N LEU A 95 4.18 -25.47 26.93
CA LEU A 95 3.62 -26.23 25.79
C LEU A 95 2.08 -26.33 25.70
N SER A 96 1.31 -25.61 26.53
CA SER A 96 -0.17 -25.64 26.42
C SER A 96 -0.75 -24.66 25.38
N VAL A 97 0.08 -23.90 24.68
CA VAL A 97 -0.34 -23.07 23.52
C VAL A 97 0.41 -23.54 22.29
N TRP A 98 -0.34 -23.99 21.28
CA TRP A 98 0.19 -24.37 19.98
C TRP A 98 -0.17 -23.28 18.98
N HIS A 99 0.85 -22.64 18.41
CA HIS A 99 0.70 -21.72 17.29
C HIS A 99 1.08 -22.46 16.01
N GLY A 100 0.11 -22.77 15.17
CA GLY A 100 0.38 -23.25 13.81
C GLY A 100 0.63 -22.04 12.93
N ASP A 101 1.86 -21.87 12.45
CA ASP A 101 2.18 -20.87 11.44
C ASP A 101 2.06 -21.50 10.04
N GLY A 102 1.38 -20.80 9.14
CA GLY A 102 1.19 -21.27 7.77
C GLY A 102 2.40 -20.94 6.93
N LEU A 103 3.18 -21.93 6.53
CA LEU A 103 4.23 -21.73 5.53
C LEU A 103 3.58 -21.59 4.15
N HIS A 104 3.42 -20.35 3.68
CA HIS A 104 3.10 -20.05 2.28
C HIS A 104 4.35 -20.17 1.41
N THR A 105 4.93 -21.35 1.29
CA THR A 105 5.80 -21.67 0.16
C THR A 105 4.91 -22.14 -0.98
N PHE A 106 4.72 -21.28 -1.97
CA PHE A 106 4.32 -21.74 -3.30
C PHE A 106 5.39 -22.74 -3.76
N ILE A 107 5.00 -24.00 -3.91
CA ILE A 107 5.78 -25.02 -4.63
C ILE A 107 5.16 -25.04 -6.02
N GLU A 108 5.90 -24.56 -7.01
CA GLU A 108 5.61 -24.75 -8.44
C GLU A 108 5.94 -26.19 -8.87
#